data_AF-A0A7Y3L355-F1
#
_entry.id   AF-A0A7Y3L355-F1
#
_cell.length_a   1.000
_cell.length_b   1.000
_cell.length_c   1.000
_cell.angle_alpha   90.00
_cell.angle_beta   90.00
_cell.angle_gamma   90.00
#
_symmetry.space_group_name_H-M   'P 1'
#
loop_
_entity.id
_entity.type
_entity.pdbx_description
1 polymer ?
#
loop_
_entity_poly.entity_id
_entity_poly.type
_entity_poly.pdbx_seq_one_letter_code
_entity_poly.pdbx_strand_id
1 'polypeptide(L)'
;MRPVLLLSILFAVPAHASPGAIDLDALAASAGELGFSPPPADIAVPPPPRPAAFAPVAASAAAFSRVSLAGLLDRHWTAVDWFDDVSGRTYAAGTLDVDGSAWLVVSPPGRAPLLVKVERGMSASWTAGGRRYSLDLDVSIFRPRLNNLFEIKDADSGATLWRSRIGDLFRKTDAAGLAVSIAGRPYRLFLSRLPDASARPAAPSDRIGVCLVYDGADASSDGFESYRFLLSDLESTPRSVRLHGGDRAILSVSSDGGELTVSD
;
A
#
# COMPACT_ATOMS: atom_id res chain seq x y z
N MET A 1 -14.07 0.67 66.65
CA MET A 1 -14.13 0.22 65.24
C MET A 1 -13.06 0.98 64.46
N ARG A 2 -12.03 0.28 63.98
CA ARG A 2 -10.89 0.83 63.22
C ARG A 2 -10.76 -0.01 61.93
N PRO A 3 -10.50 0.58 60.75
CA PRO A 3 -10.25 -0.19 59.54
C PRO A 3 -8.80 -0.69 59.53
N VAL A 4 -8.63 -1.94 59.12
CA VAL A 4 -7.34 -2.59 58.85
C VAL A 4 -6.99 -2.33 57.38
N LEU A 5 -5.86 -1.68 57.14
CA LEU A 5 -5.24 -1.52 55.83
C LEU A 5 -4.52 -2.82 55.48
N LEU A 6 -4.90 -3.48 54.38
CA LEU A 6 -4.14 -4.60 53.81
C LEU A 6 -3.29 -4.05 52.65
N LEU A 7 -1.97 -4.13 52.84
CA LEU A 7 -0.94 -3.70 51.89
C LEU A 7 -0.59 -4.90 50.99
N SER A 8 -0.94 -4.84 49.70
CA SER A 8 -0.56 -5.85 48.71
C SER A 8 0.70 -5.39 47.96
N ILE A 9 1.81 -6.09 48.19
CA ILE A 9 3.09 -5.91 47.49
C ILE A 9 3.02 -6.72 46.19
N LEU A 10 3.04 -6.05 45.04
CA LEU A 10 3.20 -6.67 43.71
C LEU A 10 4.70 -6.78 43.40
N PHE A 11 5.18 -8.01 43.24
CA PHE A 11 6.48 -8.30 42.65
C PHE A 11 6.42 -8.04 41.14
N ALA A 12 7.24 -7.12 40.65
CA ALA A 12 7.51 -6.95 39.23
C ALA A 12 8.43 -8.08 38.75
N VAL A 13 7.94 -8.91 37.83
CA VAL A 13 8.76 -9.85 37.05
C VAL A 13 9.29 -9.11 35.82
N PRO A 14 10.59 -9.16 35.51
CA PRO A 14 11.11 -8.58 34.28
C PRO A 14 10.59 -9.35 33.06
N ALA A 15 9.81 -8.67 32.21
CA ALA A 15 9.38 -9.19 30.93
C ALA A 15 10.62 -9.48 30.07
N HIS A 16 10.88 -10.77 29.82
CA HIS A 16 11.81 -11.19 28.78
C HIS A 16 11.17 -10.89 27.42
N ALA A 17 11.89 -10.15 26.58
CA ALA A 17 11.51 -9.91 25.20
C ALA A 17 11.32 -11.25 24.46
N SER A 18 10.14 -11.45 23.88
CA SER A 18 9.86 -12.58 23.00
C SER A 18 10.69 -12.41 21.72
N PRO A 19 11.46 -13.43 21.27
CA PRO A 19 12.00 -13.43 19.92
C PRO A 19 10.82 -13.52 18.94
N GLY A 20 10.72 -12.60 17.98
CA GLY A 20 9.71 -12.64 16.91
C GLY A 20 8.72 -11.47 16.84
N ALA A 21 8.88 -10.42 17.65
CA ALA A 21 8.15 -9.16 17.40
C ALA A 21 8.87 -8.37 16.30
N ILE A 22 8.16 -8.08 15.20
CA ILE A 22 8.64 -7.19 14.13
C ILE A 22 8.85 -5.80 14.73
N ASP A 23 10.08 -5.29 14.64
CA ASP A 23 10.40 -3.94 15.08
C ASP A 23 9.95 -2.93 14.01
N LEU A 24 8.67 -2.56 14.10
CA LEU A 24 8.03 -1.58 13.21
C LEU A 24 8.72 -0.21 13.28
N ASP A 25 9.35 0.11 14.41
CA ASP A 25 10.10 1.35 14.60
C ASP A 25 11.46 1.27 13.88
N ALA A 26 12.13 0.13 13.87
CA ALA A 26 13.35 -0.07 13.07
C ALA A 26 13.09 -0.02 11.56
N LEU A 27 11.95 -0.58 11.10
CA LEU A 27 11.53 -0.49 9.71
C LEU A 27 11.25 0.97 9.31
N ALA A 28 10.62 1.75 10.19
CA ALA A 28 10.36 3.18 9.98
C ALA A 28 11.61 4.07 10.14
N ALA A 29 12.53 3.74 11.05
CA ALA A 29 13.75 4.52 11.31
C ALA A 29 14.78 4.40 10.18
N SER A 30 14.78 3.27 9.45
CA SER A 30 15.58 3.12 8.22
C SER A 30 15.12 4.06 7.08
N ALA A 31 13.98 4.73 7.23
CA ALA A 31 13.34 5.56 6.21
C ALA A 31 13.65 7.08 6.30
N GLY A 32 14.59 7.53 7.15
CA GLY A 32 14.84 8.97 7.35
C GLY A 32 16.30 9.41 7.44
N GLU A 33 16.83 9.95 6.33
CA GLU A 33 17.41 11.31 6.23
C GLU A 33 17.77 11.58 4.75
N LEU A 34 16.85 12.18 3.99
CA LEU A 34 17.19 12.76 2.69
C LEU A 34 17.85 14.12 2.91
N GLY A 35 19.15 14.11 3.27
CA GLY A 35 20.02 15.27 3.17
C GLY A 35 20.28 15.62 1.71
N PHE A 36 19.43 16.44 1.11
CA PHE A 36 19.65 16.95 -0.24
C PHE A 36 20.63 18.14 -0.18
N SER A 37 21.90 17.91 -0.52
CA SER A 37 22.82 18.99 -0.88
C SER A 37 22.82 19.11 -2.42
N PRO A 38 22.49 20.27 -3.00
CA PRO A 38 22.57 20.44 -4.44
C PRO A 38 24.04 20.34 -4.91
N PRO A 39 24.30 19.70 -6.08
CA PRO A 39 25.65 19.63 -6.62
C PRO A 39 26.13 21.02 -7.08
N PRO A 40 27.44 21.31 -7.00
CA PRO A 40 28.00 22.56 -7.50
C PRO A 40 27.80 22.68 -9.02
N ALA A 41 27.32 23.84 -9.44
CA ALA A 41 27.18 24.20 -10.84
C ALA A 41 28.54 24.54 -11.43
N ASP A 42 29.24 23.52 -11.96
CA ASP A 42 30.22 23.65 -13.06
C ASP A 42 30.82 22.27 -13.38
N ILE A 43 30.09 21.47 -14.17
CA ILE A 43 30.66 20.30 -14.86
C ILE A 43 30.22 20.38 -16.32
N ALA A 44 31.17 20.60 -17.22
CA ALA A 44 30.97 20.54 -18.65
C ALA A 44 30.56 19.12 -19.06
N VAL A 45 29.40 19.00 -19.72
CA VAL A 45 28.82 17.72 -20.15
C VAL A 45 29.42 17.31 -21.51
N PRO A 46 30.14 16.17 -21.62
CA PRO A 46 30.52 15.61 -22.91
C PRO A 46 29.30 15.02 -23.64
N PRO A 47 29.30 14.98 -24.99
CA PRO A 47 28.17 14.50 -25.77
C PRO A 47 27.83 13.03 -25.46
N PRO A 48 26.54 12.65 -25.50
CA PRO A 48 26.11 11.32 -25.10
C PRO A 48 26.61 10.24 -26.07
N PRO A 49 27.08 9.08 -25.58
CA PRO A 49 27.39 7.95 -26.44
C PRO A 49 26.10 7.36 -27.04
N ARG A 50 26.21 6.92 -28.30
CA ARG A 50 25.17 6.25 -29.08
C ARG A 50 24.63 5.02 -28.30
N PRO A 51 23.30 4.77 -28.26
CA PRO A 51 22.74 3.67 -27.48
C PRO A 51 23.25 2.32 -28.00
N ALA A 52 23.87 1.55 -27.11
CA ALA A 52 24.21 0.15 -27.35
C ALA A 52 22.91 -0.66 -27.44
N ALA A 53 22.83 -1.58 -28.40
CA ALA A 53 21.75 -2.54 -28.50
C ALA A 53 21.66 -3.36 -27.21
N PHE A 54 20.45 -3.52 -26.67
CA PHE A 54 20.18 -4.34 -25.50
C PHE A 54 20.68 -5.77 -25.74
N ALA A 55 21.74 -6.16 -25.03
CA ALA A 55 22.14 -7.54 -24.94
C ALA A 55 21.17 -8.26 -23.97
N PRO A 56 20.56 -9.39 -24.35
CA PRO A 56 19.76 -10.18 -23.42
C PRO A 56 20.67 -10.69 -22.30
N VAL A 57 20.33 -10.35 -21.06
CA VAL A 57 20.95 -10.96 -19.88
C VAL A 57 20.60 -12.44 -19.89
N ALA A 58 21.61 -13.30 -19.99
CA ALA A 58 21.45 -14.74 -19.95
C ALA A 58 20.82 -15.16 -18.60
N ALA A 59 19.65 -15.79 -18.67
CA ALA A 59 18.97 -16.38 -17.53
C ALA A 59 19.83 -17.52 -16.96
N SER A 60 20.37 -17.31 -15.75
CA SER A 60 21.10 -18.34 -15.02
C SER A 60 20.12 -19.18 -14.19
N ALA A 61 20.23 -20.50 -14.32
CA ALA A 61 19.38 -21.50 -13.70
C ALA A 61 19.62 -21.62 -12.19
N ALA A 62 18.82 -20.88 -11.43
CA ALA A 62 18.16 -21.20 -10.16
C ALA A 62 17.38 -19.94 -9.82
N ALA A 63 16.28 -19.70 -10.56
CA ALA A 63 15.68 -18.38 -10.70
C ALA A 63 14.81 -18.01 -9.49
N PHE A 64 15.44 -17.86 -8.32
CA PHE A 64 14.80 -17.14 -7.24
C PHE A 64 15.10 -15.65 -7.36
N SER A 65 14.06 -14.83 -7.40
CA SER A 65 14.15 -13.37 -7.31
C SER A 65 14.00 -12.96 -5.86
N ARG A 66 14.91 -12.11 -5.36
CA ARG A 66 14.78 -11.46 -4.06
C ARG A 66 14.35 -10.02 -4.28
N VAL A 67 13.30 -9.63 -3.60
CA VAL A 67 12.74 -8.28 -3.66
C VAL A 67 12.77 -7.69 -2.25
N SER A 68 13.49 -6.59 -2.08
CA SER A 68 13.48 -5.86 -0.81
C SER A 68 12.11 -5.22 -0.59
N LEU A 69 11.57 -5.40 0.62
CA LEU A 69 10.30 -4.82 1.06
C LEU A 69 10.48 -3.47 1.76
N ALA A 70 11.73 -3.06 1.98
CA ALA A 70 12.06 -1.80 2.63
C ALA A 70 11.46 -0.60 1.86
N GLY A 71 10.76 0.27 2.60
CA GLY A 71 10.13 1.46 2.03
C GLY A 71 8.91 1.20 1.11
N LEU A 72 8.43 -0.04 1.01
CA LEU A 72 7.21 -0.35 0.23
C LEU A 72 5.92 -0.23 1.04
N LEU A 73 5.99 -0.39 2.36
CA LEU A 73 4.82 -0.36 3.23
C LEU A 73 4.05 0.94 3.03
N ASP A 74 2.80 0.80 2.55
CA ASP A 74 1.85 1.89 2.31
C ASP A 74 2.36 2.98 1.35
N ARG A 75 3.45 2.74 0.61
CA ARG A 75 4.07 3.71 -0.31
C ARG A 75 3.07 4.28 -1.30
N HIS A 76 2.15 3.45 -1.79
CA HIS A 76 1.14 3.86 -2.77
C HIS A 76 0.08 4.81 -2.17
N TRP A 77 -0.08 4.87 -0.84
CA TRP A 77 -1.09 5.72 -0.21
C TRP A 77 -0.82 7.21 -0.39
N THR A 78 0.44 7.60 -0.63
CA THR A 78 0.87 9.00 -0.77
C THR A 78 1.47 9.32 -2.14
N ALA A 79 1.48 8.37 -3.08
CA ALA A 79 2.15 8.52 -4.38
C ALA A 79 1.20 8.75 -5.56
N VAL A 80 -0.12 8.67 -5.33
CA VAL A 80 -1.13 8.44 -6.39
C VAL A 80 -1.87 9.70 -6.80
N ASP A 81 -2.64 10.27 -5.89
CA ASP A 81 -3.46 11.46 -6.14
C ASP A 81 -3.57 12.28 -4.85
N TRP A 82 -3.90 13.56 -4.98
CA TRP A 82 -4.03 14.46 -3.84
C TRP A 82 -4.88 15.68 -4.17
N PHE A 83 -5.32 16.35 -3.13
CA PHE A 83 -5.83 17.71 -3.18
C PHE A 83 -5.27 18.51 -2.02
N ASP A 84 -5.13 19.81 -2.24
CA ASP A 84 -4.68 20.75 -1.22
C ASP A 84 -5.89 21.52 -0.69
N ASP A 85 -5.97 21.68 0.62
CA ASP A 85 -6.96 22.56 1.25
C ASP A 85 -6.37 23.30 2.46
N VAL A 86 -7.21 23.99 3.24
CA VAL A 86 -6.75 24.76 4.41
C VAL A 86 -6.09 23.90 5.51
N SER A 87 -6.40 22.59 5.57
CA SER A 87 -5.76 21.65 6.49
C SER A 87 -4.38 21.21 6.01
N GLY A 88 -4.10 21.36 4.71
CA GLY A 88 -2.90 20.90 4.04
C GLY A 88 -3.21 19.91 2.93
N ARG A 89 -2.18 19.16 2.50
CA ARG A 89 -2.32 18.15 1.45
C ARG A 89 -2.98 16.88 1.98
N THR A 90 -4.09 16.49 1.35
CA THR A 90 -4.74 15.19 1.59
C THR A 90 -4.48 14.29 0.39
N TYR A 91 -3.97 13.08 0.65
CA TYR A 91 -3.74 12.09 -0.40
C TYR A 91 -4.94 11.14 -0.56
N ALA A 92 -5.13 10.66 -1.79
CA ALA A 92 -6.12 9.66 -2.13
C ALA A 92 -5.49 8.55 -2.99
N ALA A 93 -5.74 7.30 -2.63
CA ALA A 93 -5.23 6.12 -3.34
C ALA A 93 -6.23 4.96 -3.29
N GLY A 94 -6.13 4.04 -4.23
CA GLY A 94 -6.79 2.73 -4.11
C GLY A 94 -5.95 1.77 -3.27
N THR A 95 -6.57 0.77 -2.68
CA THR A 95 -5.87 -0.41 -2.16
C THR A 95 -6.77 -1.65 -2.25
N LEU A 96 -6.17 -2.83 -2.15
CA LEU A 96 -6.85 -4.12 -2.20
C LEU A 96 -6.60 -4.88 -0.90
N ASP A 97 -7.68 -5.42 -0.32
CA ASP A 97 -7.60 -6.34 0.80
C ASP A 97 -7.30 -7.77 0.31
N VAL A 98 -6.90 -8.68 1.20
CA VAL A 98 -6.52 -10.06 0.88
C VAL A 98 -7.67 -10.88 0.31
N ASP A 99 -8.92 -10.54 0.68
CA ASP A 99 -10.14 -11.13 0.13
C ASP A 99 -10.49 -10.61 -1.28
N GLY A 100 -9.77 -9.58 -1.75
CA GLY A 100 -10.00 -8.90 -3.02
C GLY A 100 -10.99 -7.74 -2.97
N SER A 101 -11.48 -7.37 -1.79
CA SER A 101 -12.24 -6.14 -1.59
C SER A 101 -11.38 -4.93 -1.96
N ALA A 102 -11.96 -4.00 -2.72
CA ALA A 102 -11.32 -2.73 -3.06
C ALA A 102 -11.67 -1.65 -2.04
N TRP A 103 -10.70 -0.80 -1.71
CA TRP A 103 -10.82 0.27 -0.73
C TRP A 103 -10.26 1.58 -1.29
N LEU A 104 -10.89 2.69 -0.94
CA LEU A 104 -10.31 4.03 -1.06
C LEU A 104 -9.57 4.34 0.22
N VAL A 105 -8.30 4.71 0.10
CA VAL A 105 -7.49 5.27 1.19
C VAL A 105 -7.50 6.79 1.06
N VAL A 106 -7.85 7.47 2.13
CA VAL A 106 -7.73 8.93 2.27
C VAL A 106 -6.77 9.21 3.40
N SER A 107 -5.72 9.99 3.15
CA SER A 107 -4.69 10.32 4.14
C SER A 107 -4.66 11.83 4.38
N PRO A 108 -5.47 12.35 5.32
CA PRO A 108 -5.44 13.76 5.70
C PRO A 108 -4.15 14.12 6.45
N PRO A 109 -3.73 15.39 6.40
CA PRO A 109 -2.55 15.84 7.13
C PRO A 109 -2.76 15.70 8.65
N GLY A 110 -1.75 15.19 9.34
CA GLY A 110 -1.73 15.06 10.81
C GLY A 110 -2.68 14.02 11.39
N ARG A 111 -3.23 13.10 10.56
CA ARG A 111 -4.12 12.02 11.01
C ARG A 111 -3.71 10.67 10.43
N ALA A 112 -4.14 9.60 11.09
CA ALA A 112 -4.08 8.27 10.51
C ALA A 112 -4.93 8.19 9.23
N PRO A 113 -4.50 7.43 8.21
CA PRO A 113 -5.29 7.17 7.01
C PRO A 113 -6.68 6.60 7.34
N LEU A 114 -7.63 6.87 6.46
CA LEU A 114 -9.01 6.40 6.54
C LEU A 114 -9.26 5.50 5.33
N LEU A 115 -9.81 4.31 5.57
CA LEU A 115 -10.14 3.36 4.53
C LEU A 115 -11.66 3.26 4.38
N VAL A 116 -12.13 3.38 3.15
CA VAL A 116 -13.55 3.30 2.82
C VAL A 116 -13.75 2.22 1.76
N LYS A 117 -14.57 1.21 2.09
CA LYS A 117 -14.83 0.09 1.18
C LYS A 117 -15.56 0.58 -0.05
N VAL A 118 -15.06 0.22 -1.23
CA VAL A 118 -15.66 0.62 -2.52
C VAL A 118 -16.84 -0.30 -2.81
N GLU A 119 -18.03 0.14 -2.40
CA GLU A 119 -19.29 -0.58 -2.62
C GLU A 119 -20.44 0.35 -3.00
N ARG A 120 -21.53 -0.20 -3.55
CA ARG A 120 -22.69 0.61 -3.94
C ARG A 120 -23.29 1.31 -2.72
N GLY A 121 -23.50 2.63 -2.82
CA GLY A 121 -24.06 3.42 -1.72
C GLY A 121 -23.04 3.76 -0.62
N MET A 122 -21.75 3.58 -0.91
CA MET A 122 -20.65 4.02 -0.07
C MET A 122 -20.79 5.52 0.23
N SER A 123 -20.76 5.84 1.52
CA SER A 123 -20.54 7.18 2.04
C SER A 123 -19.66 7.14 3.28
N ALA A 124 -18.89 8.19 3.48
CA ALA A 124 -18.07 8.38 4.68
C ALA A 124 -18.04 9.84 5.06
N SER A 125 -17.80 10.13 6.34
CA SER A 125 -17.52 11.47 6.81
C SER A 125 -16.42 11.47 7.86
N TRP A 126 -15.63 12.53 7.88
CA TRP A 126 -14.56 12.70 8.86
C TRP A 126 -14.28 14.18 9.11
N THR A 127 -13.39 14.46 10.06
CA THR A 127 -12.94 15.82 10.38
C THR A 127 -11.42 15.88 10.35
N ALA A 128 -10.87 16.87 9.65
CA ALA A 128 -9.43 17.15 9.59
C ALA A 128 -9.20 18.66 9.48
N GLY A 129 -8.14 19.18 10.12
CA GLY A 129 -7.82 20.62 10.12
C GLY A 129 -8.99 21.57 10.43
N GLY A 130 -9.90 21.16 11.31
CA GLY A 130 -11.08 21.96 11.69
C GLY A 130 -12.24 21.95 10.70
N ARG A 131 -12.16 21.20 9.58
CA ARG A 131 -13.25 21.04 8.60
C ARG A 131 -13.88 19.66 8.66
N ARG A 132 -15.17 19.58 8.31
CA ARG A 132 -15.88 18.32 8.11
C ARG A 132 -15.91 17.98 6.62
N TYR A 133 -15.57 16.75 6.30
CA TYR A 133 -15.56 16.21 4.95
C TYR A 133 -16.64 15.13 4.81
N SER A 134 -17.20 15.02 3.62
CA SER A 134 -18.00 13.88 3.20
C SER A 134 -17.40 13.27 1.94
N LEU A 135 -17.51 11.96 1.82
CA LEU A 135 -17.12 11.20 0.63
C LEU A 135 -18.37 10.52 0.10
N ASP A 136 -18.62 10.73 -1.19
CA ASP A 136 -19.69 10.10 -1.93
C ASP A 136 -19.11 9.23 -3.05
N LEU A 137 -19.78 8.12 -3.31
CA LEU A 137 -19.54 7.29 -4.49
C LEU A 137 -20.72 7.42 -5.46
N ASP A 138 -20.51 8.04 -6.62
CA ASP A 138 -21.48 8.02 -7.71
C ASP A 138 -21.17 6.78 -8.58
N VAL A 139 -21.86 5.66 -8.30
CA VAL A 139 -21.85 4.44 -9.11
C VAL A 139 -23.18 4.31 -9.85
N SER A 140 -23.17 4.38 -11.18
CA SER A 140 -24.32 4.06 -12.02
C SER A 140 -24.07 2.82 -12.86
N ILE A 141 -24.89 1.79 -12.62
CA ILE A 141 -24.93 0.58 -13.45
C ILE A 141 -25.42 0.87 -14.88
N PHE A 142 -26.21 1.94 -15.07
CA PHE A 142 -26.76 2.30 -16.38
C PHE A 142 -25.82 3.18 -17.21
N ARG A 143 -24.83 3.81 -16.56
CA ARG A 143 -23.84 4.69 -17.19
C ARG A 143 -22.43 4.47 -16.59
N PRO A 144 -21.87 3.25 -16.67
CA PRO A 144 -20.61 2.90 -16.00
C PRO A 144 -19.41 3.72 -16.48
N ARG A 145 -19.49 4.34 -17.68
CA ARG A 145 -18.45 5.23 -18.21
C ARG A 145 -18.55 6.69 -17.72
N LEU A 146 -19.71 7.11 -17.22
CA LEU A 146 -19.97 8.51 -16.82
C LEU A 146 -20.08 8.67 -15.30
N ASN A 147 -20.49 7.62 -14.57
CA ASN A 147 -20.85 7.68 -13.16
C ASN A 147 -20.13 6.56 -12.40
N ASN A 148 -18.81 6.63 -12.33
CA ASN A 148 -18.00 5.79 -11.44
C ASN A 148 -16.91 6.69 -10.86
N LEU A 149 -17.33 7.59 -9.97
CA LEU A 149 -16.51 8.67 -9.44
C LEU A 149 -16.48 8.61 -7.91
N PHE A 150 -15.30 8.85 -7.36
CA PHE A 150 -15.15 9.29 -5.98
C PHE A 150 -15.31 10.81 -5.93
N GLU A 151 -16.05 11.31 -4.95
CA GLU A 151 -16.14 12.74 -4.65
C GLU A 151 -15.90 13.01 -3.18
N ILE A 152 -14.88 13.81 -2.86
CA ILE A 152 -14.69 14.35 -1.52
C ILE A 152 -15.21 15.79 -1.53
N LYS A 153 -16.11 16.09 -0.60
CA LYS A 153 -16.77 17.38 -0.45
C LYS A 153 -16.51 17.95 0.93
N ASP A 154 -16.52 19.27 1.00
CA ASP A 154 -16.73 19.98 2.26
C ASP A 154 -18.18 19.72 2.71
N ALA A 155 -18.37 19.14 3.90
CA ALA A 155 -19.68 18.69 4.35
C ALA A 155 -20.60 19.84 4.76
N ASP A 156 -20.05 21.00 5.09
CA ASP A 156 -20.82 22.15 5.57
C ASP A 156 -21.33 23.01 4.39
N SER A 157 -20.52 23.15 3.34
CA SER A 157 -20.85 23.92 2.12
C SER A 157 -21.33 23.08 0.94
N GLY A 158 -21.06 21.78 0.94
CA GLY A 158 -21.33 20.87 -0.17
C GLY A 158 -20.37 21.02 -1.36
N ALA A 159 -19.34 21.87 -1.25
CA ALA A 159 -18.38 22.10 -2.33
C ALA A 159 -17.49 20.88 -2.56
N THR A 160 -17.37 20.42 -3.81
CA THR A 160 -16.45 19.35 -4.19
C THR A 160 -15.00 19.83 -4.12
N LEU A 161 -14.21 19.19 -3.26
CA LEU A 161 -12.79 19.48 -3.06
C LEU A 161 -11.91 18.58 -3.93
N TRP A 162 -12.34 17.34 -4.14
CA TRP A 162 -11.63 16.38 -4.97
C TRP A 162 -12.59 15.44 -5.67
N ARG A 163 -12.26 15.08 -6.90
CA ARG A 163 -13.05 14.17 -7.74
C ARG A 163 -12.11 13.34 -8.59
N SER A 164 -12.31 12.03 -8.60
CA SER A 164 -11.55 11.13 -9.46
C SER A 164 -12.41 9.97 -9.95
N ARG A 165 -12.16 9.51 -11.17
CA ARG A 165 -12.78 8.27 -11.66
C ARG A 165 -12.16 7.09 -10.94
N ILE A 166 -12.99 6.14 -10.52
CA ILE A 166 -12.54 4.94 -9.81
C ILE A 166 -11.43 4.25 -10.62
N GLY A 167 -11.66 3.98 -11.90
CA GLY A 167 -10.66 3.35 -12.77
C GLY A 167 -9.38 4.16 -12.97
N ASP A 168 -9.46 5.50 -12.99
CA ASP A 168 -8.26 6.35 -13.10
C ASP A 168 -7.43 6.27 -11.83
N LEU A 169 -8.08 6.32 -10.65
CA LEU A 169 -7.40 6.21 -9.37
C LEU A 169 -6.69 4.86 -9.22
N PHE A 170 -7.37 3.75 -9.55
CA PHE A 170 -6.77 2.41 -9.45
C PHE A 170 -5.62 2.22 -10.46
N ARG A 171 -5.68 2.81 -11.66
CA ARG A 171 -4.53 2.82 -12.59
C ARG A 171 -3.35 3.62 -12.07
N LYS A 172 -3.58 4.80 -11.50
CA LYS A 172 -2.51 5.58 -10.85
C LYS A 172 -1.92 4.82 -9.65
N THR A 173 -2.77 4.11 -8.90
CA THR A 173 -2.36 3.23 -7.80
C THR A 173 -1.47 2.11 -8.29
N ASP A 174 -1.89 1.44 -9.36
CA ASP A 174 -1.13 0.36 -9.99
C ASP A 174 0.29 0.83 -10.40
N ALA A 175 0.38 2.00 -11.03
CA ALA A 175 1.65 2.61 -11.42
C ALA A 175 2.57 2.95 -10.24
N ALA A 176 2.04 3.11 -9.01
CA ALA A 176 2.83 3.36 -7.81
C ALA A 176 3.45 2.08 -7.20
N GLY A 177 3.04 0.90 -7.66
CA GLY A 177 3.61 -0.38 -7.23
C GLY A 177 5.05 -0.57 -7.70
N LEU A 178 5.82 -1.34 -6.93
CA LEU A 178 7.20 -1.68 -7.31
C LEU A 178 7.16 -2.65 -8.50
N ALA A 179 7.75 -2.25 -9.63
CA ALA A 179 7.93 -3.15 -10.76
C ALA A 179 8.89 -4.29 -10.40
N VAL A 180 8.44 -5.53 -10.57
CA VAL A 180 9.23 -6.74 -10.35
C VAL A 180 9.03 -7.70 -11.51
N SER A 181 10.01 -8.58 -11.74
CA SER A 181 9.90 -9.68 -12.71
C SER A 181 9.88 -11.01 -11.96
N ILE A 182 8.86 -11.83 -12.23
CA ILE A 182 8.69 -13.16 -11.65
C ILE A 182 8.52 -14.15 -12.80
N ALA A 183 9.36 -15.18 -12.85
CA ALA A 183 9.41 -16.14 -13.97
C ALA A 183 9.45 -15.45 -15.36
N GLY A 184 10.17 -14.33 -15.46
CA GLY A 184 10.28 -13.55 -16.70
C GLY A 184 9.05 -12.69 -17.07
N ARG A 185 8.04 -12.62 -16.19
CA ARG A 185 6.81 -11.85 -16.40
C ARG A 185 6.76 -10.61 -15.50
N PRO A 186 6.25 -9.47 -16.01
CA PRO A 186 6.16 -8.24 -15.24
C PRO A 186 5.00 -8.27 -14.24
N TYR A 187 5.29 -7.86 -13.00
CA TYR A 187 4.29 -7.62 -11.95
C TYR A 187 4.55 -6.30 -11.24
N ARG A 188 3.52 -5.78 -10.58
CA ARG A 188 3.58 -4.73 -9.57
C ARG A 188 3.42 -5.34 -8.19
N LEU A 189 4.38 -5.09 -7.31
CA LEU A 189 4.34 -5.49 -5.92
C LEU A 189 3.87 -4.34 -5.03
N PHE A 190 2.91 -4.64 -4.17
CA PHE A 190 2.41 -3.77 -3.12
C PHE A 190 2.56 -4.44 -1.76
N LEU A 191 2.93 -3.63 -0.77
CA LEU A 191 2.91 -3.97 0.64
C LEU A 191 2.04 -2.93 1.35
N SER A 192 0.98 -3.37 2.02
CA SER A 192 0.11 -2.43 2.73
C SER A 192 -0.57 -2.99 3.95
N ARG A 193 -0.86 -2.10 4.90
CA ARG A 193 -1.74 -2.40 6.02
C ARG A 193 -3.16 -2.67 5.52
N LEU A 194 -3.78 -3.71 6.05
CA LEU A 194 -5.15 -4.08 5.72
C LEU A 194 -6.16 -3.23 6.52
N PRO A 195 -7.37 -3.02 6.00
CA PRO A 195 -8.41 -2.28 6.72
C PRO A 195 -8.89 -3.06 7.96
N ASP A 196 -8.97 -2.37 9.10
CA ASP A 196 -9.79 -2.78 10.25
C ASP A 196 -11.21 -2.22 10.09
N ALA A 197 -12.13 -3.08 9.66
CA ALA A 197 -13.53 -2.74 9.44
C ALA A 197 -14.35 -2.62 10.75
N SER A 198 -13.73 -2.71 11.93
CA SER A 198 -14.40 -2.49 13.22
C SER A 198 -14.93 -1.06 13.40
N ALA A 199 -14.36 -0.09 12.67
CA ALA A 199 -14.78 1.30 12.63
C ALA A 199 -15.24 1.74 11.22
N ARG A 200 -15.99 2.84 11.15
CA ARG A 200 -16.43 3.46 9.88
C ARG A 200 -16.16 4.98 9.91
N PRO A 201 -15.25 5.51 9.07
CA PRO A 201 -14.34 4.80 8.17
C PRO A 201 -13.43 3.78 8.88
N ALA A 202 -12.96 2.78 8.15
CA ALA A 202 -12.01 1.81 8.66
C ALA A 202 -10.65 2.48 8.90
N ALA A 203 -9.89 1.96 9.86
CA ALA A 203 -8.51 2.38 10.12
C ALA A 203 -7.53 1.34 9.54
N PRO A 204 -6.26 1.69 9.29
CA PRO A 204 -5.22 0.71 9.04
C PRO A 204 -5.09 -0.24 10.24
N SER A 205 -5.05 -1.54 9.99
CA SER A 205 -4.73 -2.56 10.98
C SER A 205 -3.23 -2.86 11.02
N ASP A 206 -2.79 -3.61 12.03
CA ASP A 206 -1.41 -4.13 12.10
C ASP A 206 -1.18 -5.32 11.15
N ARG A 207 -2.23 -5.81 10.46
CA ARG A 207 -2.10 -6.89 9.48
C ARG A 207 -1.59 -6.32 8.17
N ILE A 208 -0.55 -6.93 7.61
CA ILE A 208 0.06 -6.50 6.36
C ILE A 208 -0.29 -7.49 5.25
N GLY A 209 -0.76 -6.96 4.12
CA GLY A 209 -0.99 -7.69 2.89
C GLY A 209 0.15 -7.50 1.90
N VAL A 210 0.47 -8.58 1.20
CA VAL A 210 1.32 -8.60 0.00
C VAL A 210 0.40 -8.80 -1.20
N CYS A 211 0.46 -7.88 -2.17
CA CYS A 211 -0.32 -7.98 -3.40
C CYS A 211 0.61 -7.91 -4.61
N LEU A 212 0.52 -8.90 -5.50
CA LEU A 212 1.14 -8.90 -6.82
C LEU A 212 0.04 -8.66 -7.85
N VAL A 213 0.24 -7.66 -8.71
CA VAL A 213 -0.65 -7.38 -9.84
C VAL A 213 0.12 -7.64 -11.13
N TYR A 214 -0.44 -8.42 -12.05
CA TYR A 214 0.20 -8.67 -13.34
C TYR A 214 0.18 -7.41 -14.22
N ASP A 215 1.35 -6.99 -14.73
CA ASP A 215 1.58 -5.75 -15.51
C ASP A 215 2.05 -6.07 -16.93
N GLY A 216 1.38 -7.03 -17.58
CA GLY A 216 1.68 -7.43 -18.96
C GLY A 216 0.79 -6.72 -19.99
N ALA A 217 1.22 -6.72 -21.26
CA ALA A 217 0.43 -6.17 -22.36
C ALA A 217 -0.93 -6.88 -22.56
N ASP A 218 -1.00 -8.16 -22.18
CA ASP A 218 -2.22 -8.96 -22.18
C ASP A 218 -3.03 -8.83 -20.89
N ALA A 219 -2.63 -7.95 -19.96
CA ALA A 219 -3.44 -7.64 -18.78
C ALA A 219 -4.82 -7.20 -19.25
N SER A 220 -5.85 -7.94 -18.82
CA SER A 220 -7.20 -7.75 -19.36
C SER A 220 -7.64 -6.30 -19.15
N SER A 221 -8.27 -5.69 -20.16
CA SER A 221 -8.88 -4.36 -20.03
C SER A 221 -9.98 -4.30 -18.97
N ASP A 222 -10.45 -5.46 -18.52
CA ASP A 222 -11.63 -5.66 -17.69
C ASP A 222 -11.28 -5.96 -16.21
N GLY A 223 -10.00 -6.02 -15.84
CA GLY A 223 -9.58 -6.23 -14.46
C GLY A 223 -8.09 -6.49 -14.27
N PHE A 224 -7.60 -6.12 -13.09
CA PHE A 224 -6.24 -6.43 -12.63
C PHE A 224 -6.19 -7.88 -12.13
N GLU A 225 -5.44 -8.74 -12.82
CA GLU A 225 -5.15 -10.07 -12.30
C GLU A 225 -4.20 -9.91 -11.09
N SER A 226 -4.68 -10.29 -9.91
CA SER A 226 -3.99 -10.03 -8.65
C SER A 226 -3.88 -11.27 -7.75
N TYR A 227 -2.75 -11.37 -7.05
CA TYR A 227 -2.40 -12.44 -6.13
C TYR A 227 -2.12 -11.83 -4.77
N ARG A 228 -2.85 -12.26 -3.74
CA ARG A 228 -2.91 -11.56 -2.46
C ARG A 228 -2.68 -12.52 -1.31
N PHE A 229 -1.85 -12.12 -0.37
CA PHE A 229 -1.42 -12.94 0.76
C PHE A 229 -1.29 -12.07 2.01
N LEU A 230 -1.47 -12.67 3.18
CA LEU A 230 -0.98 -12.05 4.41
C LEU A 230 0.54 -12.21 4.48
N LEU A 231 1.24 -11.16 4.92
CA LEU A 231 2.69 -11.21 5.09
C LEU A 231 3.09 -12.34 6.07
N SER A 232 2.37 -12.45 7.19
CA SER A 232 2.56 -13.50 8.20
C SER A 232 2.42 -14.92 7.65
N ASP A 233 1.59 -15.12 6.63
CA ASP A 233 1.41 -16.42 6.00
C ASP A 233 2.61 -16.80 5.12
N LEU A 234 3.34 -15.82 4.58
CA LEU A 234 4.54 -16.01 3.77
C LEU A 234 5.80 -16.14 4.62
N GLU A 235 5.83 -15.51 5.80
CA GLU A 235 6.91 -15.65 6.80
C GLU A 235 6.91 -17.05 7.44
N SER A 236 5.72 -17.57 7.73
CA SER A 236 5.56 -18.85 8.43
C SER A 236 5.74 -20.06 7.52
N THR A 237 5.31 -20.01 6.27
CA THR A 237 5.39 -21.15 5.35
C THR A 237 5.46 -20.69 3.90
N PRO A 238 6.45 -21.17 3.11
CA PRO A 238 6.49 -20.90 1.68
C PRO A 238 5.18 -21.30 0.98
N ARG A 239 4.61 -20.39 0.18
CA ARG A 239 3.34 -20.58 -0.51
C ARG A 239 3.54 -20.86 -1.99
N SER A 240 3.04 -22.00 -2.45
CA SER A 240 2.96 -22.29 -3.88
C SER A 240 1.73 -21.60 -4.49
N VAL A 241 1.95 -20.73 -5.46
CA VAL A 241 0.91 -20.00 -6.21
C VAL A 241 1.03 -20.35 -7.70
N ARG A 242 -0.10 -20.43 -8.40
CA ARG A 242 -0.11 -20.43 -9.87
C ARG A 242 -0.28 -19.01 -10.34
N LEU A 243 0.71 -18.48 -11.02
CA LEU A 243 0.76 -17.12 -11.54
C LEU A 243 0.20 -17.05 -12.97
N HIS A 244 0.23 -15.84 -13.55
CA HIS A 244 -0.28 -15.60 -14.90
C HIS A 244 0.43 -16.51 -15.90
N GLY A 245 -0.34 -17.15 -16.79
CA GLY A 245 0.17 -18.16 -17.72
C GLY A 245 0.24 -19.58 -17.16
N GLY A 246 -0.10 -19.79 -15.87
CA GLY A 246 -0.15 -21.11 -15.23
C GLY A 246 1.16 -21.57 -14.61
N ASP A 247 2.22 -20.75 -14.69
CA ASP A 247 3.52 -21.00 -14.09
C ASP A 247 3.37 -21.09 -12.56
N ARG A 248 4.06 -22.03 -11.94
CA ARG A 248 4.03 -22.21 -10.48
C ARG A 248 5.20 -21.44 -9.88
N ALA A 249 4.94 -20.66 -8.84
CA ALA A 249 5.97 -19.99 -8.08
C ALA A 249 5.80 -20.31 -6.59
N ILE A 250 6.90 -20.29 -5.85
CA ILE A 250 6.95 -20.39 -4.40
C ILE A 250 7.32 -19.00 -3.87
N LEU A 251 6.42 -18.45 -3.06
CA LEU A 251 6.60 -17.18 -2.37
C LEU A 251 6.97 -17.44 -0.92
N SER A 252 8.00 -16.77 -0.42
CA SER A 252 8.36 -16.80 1.00
C SER A 252 8.93 -15.45 1.41
N VAL A 253 8.73 -15.07 2.66
CA VAL A 253 9.29 -13.84 3.23
C VAL A 253 10.35 -14.22 4.25
N SER A 254 11.45 -13.47 4.29
CA SER A 254 12.50 -13.65 5.29
C SER A 254 11.94 -13.51 6.71
N SER A 255 12.59 -14.12 7.69
CA SER A 255 12.11 -14.12 9.09
C SER A 255 12.06 -12.73 9.73
N ASP A 256 12.76 -11.75 9.16
CA ASP A 256 12.73 -10.34 9.57
C ASP A 256 11.68 -9.50 8.81
N GLY A 257 10.92 -10.10 7.90
CA GLY A 257 9.92 -9.41 7.08
C GLY A 257 10.51 -8.49 5.99
N GLY A 258 11.82 -8.46 5.83
CA GLY A 258 12.52 -7.48 5.00
C GLY A 258 12.63 -7.83 3.52
N GLU A 259 12.53 -9.11 3.16
CA GLU A 259 12.74 -9.59 1.79
C GLU A 259 11.67 -10.61 1.38
N LEU A 260 11.08 -10.41 0.19
CA LEU A 260 10.26 -11.40 -0.49
C LEU A 260 11.15 -12.20 -1.44
N THR A 261 11.22 -13.52 -1.22
CA THR A 261 11.84 -14.47 -2.14
C THR A 261 10.77 -15.14 -2.99
N VAL A 262 10.96 -15.13 -4.30
CA VAL A 262 10.10 -15.78 -5.28
C VAL A 262 10.92 -16.77 -6.06
N SER A 263 10.63 -18.08 -5.99
CA SER A 263 11.33 -19.11 -6.77
C SER A 263 10.37 -19.89 -7.66
N ASP A 264 10.85 -20.37 -8.79
CA ASP A 264 10.10 -21.29 -9.68
C ASP A 264 9.95 -22.70 -9.08
#